data_AF-A0A955WMJ5-F1
#
_entry.id   AF-A0A955WMJ5-F1
#
_cell.length_a   1.000
_cell.length_b   1.000
_cell.length_c   1.000
_cell.angle_alpha   90.00
_cell.angle_beta   90.00
_cell.angle_gamma   90.00
#
_symmetry.space_group_name_H-M   'P 1'
#
loop_
_entity.id
_entity.type
_entity.pdbx_description
1 polymer ?
#
loop_
_entity_poly.entity_id
_entity_poly.type
_entity_poly.pdbx_seq_one_letter_code
_entity_poly.pdbx_strand_id
1 'polypeptide(L)'
;MKWKTELSAMGSTAASRRLPGLRFEAGAPPVVQTLPRMDVAGLVGFAARGPVDQPVCVEDVATYQRIFGDDLALAWDDTEGAEAMAALGPSVRAFFRNGGRRCFVVRVADGPETARFAVPGLLRRRGATGALVPASVQATSPGAWSESVEVAATLDVRPVRVVTVAPAEIELRVDAVDDVGVGDLLRVADGAGRVAYFAVEAVLATGHASADDALGPGVALRLAVGPGVYLQRPAAHAARPCTVRFGPEWSRAAAATAVLDPTGAQVIVEGVSAPPVGAVARLDFADGLLVLGVAEAQLR
;
A
#
# COMPACT_ATOMS: atom_id res chain seq x y z
N MET A 1 4.36 74.75 -69.64
CA MET A 1 5.02 75.20 -68.40
C MET A 1 4.65 74.25 -67.28
N LYS A 2 5.68 73.72 -66.60
CA LYS A 2 5.79 73.20 -65.21
C LYS A 2 4.52 73.13 -64.33
N TRP A 3 4.24 72.17 -63.45
CA TRP A 3 4.83 70.90 -62.98
C TRP A 3 3.90 70.35 -61.85
N LYS A 4 3.99 69.03 -61.57
CA LYS A 4 3.90 68.38 -60.23
C LYS A 4 2.53 68.38 -59.51
N THR A 5 2.03 67.37 -58.77
CA THR A 5 2.58 66.25 -57.97
C THR A 5 1.38 65.30 -57.69
N GLU A 6 1.45 63.97 -57.83
CA GLU A 6 1.60 62.96 -56.74
C GLU A 6 1.09 63.41 -55.35
N LEU A 7 0.50 62.61 -54.45
CA LEU A 7 0.05 61.23 -54.32
C LEU A 7 -0.66 61.19 -52.93
N SER A 8 -1.57 60.23 -52.74
CA SER A 8 -2.13 59.75 -51.45
C SER A 8 -3.06 60.70 -50.66
N ALA A 9 -4.16 60.27 -50.05
CA ALA A 9 -4.86 58.99 -50.00
C ALA A 9 -6.26 59.20 -49.38
N MET A 10 -7.14 58.23 -49.62
CA MET A 10 -8.30 57.81 -48.82
C MET A 10 -9.60 58.62 -48.89
N GLY A 11 -10.66 57.91 -49.31
CA GLY A 11 -12.02 58.28 -48.95
C GLY A 11 -13.10 57.36 -49.49
N SER A 12 -13.30 56.24 -48.80
CA SER A 12 -14.58 55.50 -48.72
C SER A 12 -15.01 54.65 -49.93
N THR A 13 -14.53 53.40 -49.96
CA THR A 13 -15.30 52.30 -50.57
C THR A 13 -16.19 51.73 -49.46
N ALA A 14 -17.49 52.01 -49.50
CA ALA A 14 -18.45 51.45 -48.56
C ALA A 14 -18.42 49.91 -48.65
N ALA A 15 -17.91 49.27 -47.60
CA ALA A 15 -17.90 47.82 -47.50
C ALA A 15 -19.34 47.30 -47.41
N SER A 16 -19.78 46.60 -48.45
CA SER A 16 -21.00 45.78 -48.41
C SER A 16 -20.84 44.74 -47.29
N ARG A 17 -21.47 45.00 -46.14
CA ARG A 17 -21.62 44.00 -45.08
C ARG A 17 -22.48 42.89 -45.62
N ARG A 18 -21.85 41.73 -45.89
CA ARG A 18 -22.58 40.50 -46.18
C ARG A 18 -23.47 40.19 -44.97
N LEU A 19 -24.77 40.19 -45.18
CA LEU A 19 -25.72 39.73 -44.17
C LEU A 19 -25.42 38.26 -43.85
N PRO A 20 -25.65 37.80 -42.60
CA PRO A 20 -25.48 36.39 -42.25
C PRO A 20 -26.34 35.53 -43.17
N GLY A 21 -25.72 34.61 -43.90
CA GLY A 21 -26.38 33.69 -44.81
C GLY A 21 -26.08 32.25 -44.43
N LEU A 22 -27.07 31.37 -44.53
CA LEU A 22 -26.90 29.95 -44.29
C LEU A 22 -26.44 29.28 -45.59
N ARG A 23 -25.29 28.60 -45.56
CA ARG A 23 -24.80 27.76 -46.67
C ARG A 23 -24.98 26.30 -46.28
N PHE A 24 -25.69 25.54 -47.10
CA PHE A 24 -25.76 24.10 -46.96
C PHE A 24 -24.62 23.47 -47.76
N GLU A 25 -23.71 22.81 -47.06
CA GLU A 25 -22.76 21.89 -47.68
C GLU A 25 -23.25 20.47 -47.37
N ALA A 26 -23.70 19.77 -48.41
CA ALA A 26 -23.99 18.35 -48.29
C ALA A 26 -22.64 17.60 -48.25
N GLY A 27 -22.06 17.48 -47.07
CA GLY A 27 -21.02 16.49 -46.83
C GLY A 27 -21.64 15.10 -47.01
N ALA A 28 -21.00 14.24 -47.83
CA ALA A 28 -21.38 12.84 -47.85
C ALA A 28 -21.40 12.33 -46.40
N PRO A 29 -22.46 11.63 -45.94
CA PRO A 29 -22.47 11.05 -44.61
C PRO A 29 -21.16 10.29 -44.41
N PRO A 30 -20.45 10.46 -43.28
CA PRO A 30 -19.29 9.63 -43.02
C PRO A 30 -19.71 8.18 -43.24
N VAL A 31 -18.95 7.44 -44.03
CA VAL A 31 -19.22 6.02 -44.25
C VAL A 31 -19.10 5.36 -42.87
N VAL A 32 -20.23 5.18 -42.19
CA VAL A 32 -20.31 4.40 -40.96
C VAL A 32 -20.33 2.93 -41.38
N GLN A 33 -19.22 2.51 -41.97
CA GLN A 33 -18.89 1.11 -42.21
C GLN A 33 -17.40 0.90 -41.97
N THR A 34 -16.94 1.23 -40.76
CA THR A 34 -16.00 0.30 -40.16
C THR A 34 -16.84 -0.84 -39.64
N LEU A 35 -16.77 -1.99 -40.32
CA LEU A 35 -17.06 -3.27 -39.65
C LEU A 35 -16.44 -3.21 -38.25
N PRO A 36 -17.11 -3.70 -37.20
CA PRO A 36 -16.50 -3.74 -35.87
C PRO A 36 -15.10 -4.30 -36.04
N ARG A 37 -14.11 -3.64 -35.44
CA ARG A 37 -12.71 -4.06 -35.53
C ARG A 37 -12.62 -5.53 -35.11
N MET A 38 -12.56 -6.42 -36.09
CA MET A 38 -12.50 -7.87 -35.88
C MET A 38 -11.11 -8.30 -35.38
N ASP A 39 -10.19 -7.36 -35.18
CA ASP A 39 -8.81 -7.60 -34.76
C ASP A 39 -8.62 -7.60 -33.23
N VAL A 40 -9.68 -7.38 -32.45
CA VAL A 40 -9.63 -7.39 -30.97
C VAL A 40 -10.37 -8.60 -30.43
N ALA A 41 -9.61 -9.60 -29.97
CA ALA A 41 -10.18 -10.81 -29.37
C ALA A 41 -10.61 -10.58 -27.91
N GLY A 42 -11.64 -11.29 -27.46
CA GLY A 42 -11.98 -11.45 -26.04
C GLY A 42 -11.61 -12.87 -25.59
N LEU A 43 -10.84 -12.98 -24.51
CA LEU A 43 -10.37 -14.25 -23.96
C LEU A 43 -10.82 -14.35 -22.51
N VAL A 44 -11.56 -15.40 -22.17
CA VAL A 44 -12.17 -15.60 -20.85
C VAL A 44 -11.68 -16.93 -20.27
N GLY A 45 -11.30 -16.94 -19.00
CA GLY A 45 -10.89 -18.18 -18.32
C GLY A 45 -10.24 -17.96 -16.97
N PHE A 46 -9.62 -19.01 -16.43
CA PHE A 46 -8.93 -18.94 -15.14
C PHE A 46 -7.51 -18.39 -15.29
N ALA A 47 -7.11 -17.55 -14.33
CA ALA A 47 -5.75 -17.01 -14.21
C ALA A 47 -5.29 -17.01 -12.76
N ALA A 48 -3.97 -17.07 -12.55
CA ALA A 48 -3.36 -17.18 -11.22
C ALA A 48 -3.64 -15.96 -10.33
N ARG A 49 -3.56 -14.76 -10.91
CA ARG A 49 -3.77 -13.48 -10.20
C ARG A 49 -4.50 -12.46 -11.08
N GLY A 50 -4.66 -11.24 -10.59
CA GLY A 50 -5.23 -10.11 -11.31
C GLY A 50 -6.72 -9.88 -11.04
N PRO A 51 -7.31 -8.84 -11.65
CA PRO A 51 -8.73 -8.49 -11.47
C PRO A 51 -9.66 -9.64 -11.86
N VAL A 52 -10.74 -9.86 -11.10
CA VAL A 52 -11.76 -10.88 -11.39
C VAL A 52 -12.98 -10.20 -12.01
N ASP A 53 -13.58 -10.83 -13.02
CA ASP A 53 -14.76 -10.39 -13.77
C ASP A 53 -14.64 -8.99 -14.40
N GLN A 54 -13.41 -8.49 -14.53
CA GLN A 54 -13.12 -7.21 -15.14
C GLN A 54 -12.35 -7.41 -16.45
N PRO A 55 -12.84 -6.88 -17.58
CA PRO A 55 -12.10 -6.94 -18.84
C PRO A 55 -10.87 -6.02 -18.78
N VAL A 56 -9.69 -6.61 -18.97
CA VAL A 56 -8.41 -5.88 -19.01
C VAL A 56 -7.86 -5.94 -20.43
N CYS A 57 -7.53 -4.78 -20.98
CA CYS A 57 -6.89 -4.69 -22.29
C CYS A 57 -5.41 -5.08 -22.18
N VAL A 58 -4.97 -6.00 -23.04
CA VAL A 58 -3.59 -6.50 -23.10
C VAL A 58 -3.11 -6.43 -24.54
N GLU A 59 -1.87 -5.99 -24.73
CA GLU A 59 -1.26 -5.79 -26.06
C GLU A 59 -0.06 -6.71 -26.33
N ASP A 60 0.45 -7.38 -25.29
CA ASP A 60 1.54 -8.35 -25.40
C ASP A 60 1.50 -9.39 -24.27
N VAL A 61 2.26 -10.46 -24.45
CA VAL A 61 2.35 -11.57 -23.48
C VAL A 61 2.96 -11.13 -22.14
N ALA A 62 3.92 -10.19 -22.16
CA ALA A 62 4.58 -9.75 -20.93
C ALA A 62 3.61 -8.97 -20.02
N THR A 63 2.73 -8.17 -20.61
CA THR A 63 1.65 -7.44 -19.95
C THR A 63 0.61 -8.41 -19.40
N TYR A 64 0.25 -9.46 -20.16
CA TYR A 64 -0.57 -10.55 -19.63
C TYR A 64 0.07 -11.15 -18.38
N GLN A 65 1.31 -11.61 -18.45
CA GLN A 65 2.00 -12.27 -17.35
C GLN A 65 2.15 -11.36 -16.13
N ARG A 66 2.44 -10.07 -16.33
CA ARG A 66 2.53 -9.08 -15.25
C ARG A 66 1.21 -8.94 -14.51
N ILE A 67 0.07 -8.91 -15.20
CA ILE A 67 -1.25 -8.68 -14.60
C ILE A 67 -1.86 -9.97 -14.05
N PHE A 68 -1.83 -11.05 -14.84
CA PHE A 68 -2.56 -12.30 -14.60
C PHE A 68 -1.70 -13.44 -14.05
N GLY A 69 -0.38 -13.28 -14.07
CA GLY A 69 0.58 -14.26 -13.58
C GLY A 69 0.95 -15.32 -14.61
N ASP A 70 1.57 -16.39 -14.10
CA ASP A 70 1.99 -17.53 -14.89
C ASP A 70 0.82 -18.51 -15.12
N ASP A 71 1.12 -19.63 -15.80
CA ASP A 71 0.14 -20.68 -16.03
C ASP A 71 -0.36 -21.27 -14.71
N LEU A 72 -1.67 -21.45 -14.63
CA LEU A 72 -2.35 -21.90 -13.42
C LEU A 72 -2.69 -23.39 -13.54
N ALA A 73 -2.17 -24.20 -12.61
CA ALA A 73 -2.68 -25.54 -12.35
C ALA A 73 -4.03 -25.44 -11.62
N LEU A 74 -5.03 -26.22 -12.04
CA LEU A 74 -6.38 -26.18 -11.50
C LEU A 74 -6.61 -27.29 -10.48
N ALA A 75 -6.55 -28.54 -10.93
CA ALA A 75 -6.78 -29.71 -10.11
C ALA A 75 -6.08 -30.92 -10.73
N TRP A 76 -5.83 -31.93 -9.91
CA TRP A 76 -5.38 -33.23 -10.40
C TRP A 76 -6.49 -33.90 -11.22
N ASP A 77 -6.16 -34.37 -12.42
CA ASP A 77 -7.05 -35.18 -13.26
C ASP A 77 -6.64 -36.66 -13.18
N ASP A 78 -7.47 -37.46 -12.50
CA ASP A 78 -7.25 -38.90 -12.34
C ASP A 78 -7.29 -39.68 -13.66
N THR A 79 -7.93 -39.13 -14.69
CA THR A 79 -8.04 -39.79 -16.01
C THR A 79 -6.75 -39.68 -16.80
N GLU A 80 -6.13 -38.49 -16.76
CA GLU A 80 -4.88 -38.21 -17.47
C GLU A 80 -3.63 -38.50 -16.60
N GLY A 81 -3.82 -38.64 -15.28
CA GLY A 81 -2.73 -38.83 -14.33
C GLY A 81 -1.81 -37.61 -14.22
N ALA A 82 -2.36 -36.40 -14.41
CA ALA A 82 -1.62 -35.14 -14.46
C ALA A 82 -2.45 -33.98 -13.91
N GLU A 83 -1.82 -32.84 -13.62
CA GLU A 83 -2.54 -31.61 -13.26
C GLU A 83 -3.21 -30.98 -14.49
N ALA A 84 -4.51 -30.74 -14.40
CA ALA A 84 -5.26 -29.97 -15.37
C ALA A 84 -4.82 -28.50 -15.35
N MET A 85 -4.40 -27.98 -16.49
CA MET A 85 -3.90 -26.61 -16.61
C MET A 85 -4.96 -25.67 -17.17
N ALA A 86 -5.01 -24.43 -16.67
CA ALA A 86 -5.86 -23.38 -17.21
C ALA A 86 -5.43 -23.00 -18.63
N ALA A 87 -6.39 -23.01 -19.56
CA ALA A 87 -6.11 -22.74 -20.99
C ALA A 87 -5.94 -21.24 -21.32
N LEU A 88 -6.24 -20.32 -20.38
CA LEU A 88 -6.26 -18.88 -20.67
C LEU A 88 -4.88 -18.35 -21.05
N GLY A 89 -3.84 -18.63 -20.24
CA GLY A 89 -2.47 -18.20 -20.52
C GLY A 89 -1.94 -18.73 -21.85
N PRO A 90 -2.02 -20.05 -22.10
CA PRO A 90 -1.66 -20.65 -23.39
C PRO A 90 -2.42 -20.03 -24.58
N SER A 91 -3.72 -19.75 -24.42
CA SER A 91 -4.55 -19.16 -25.47
C SER A 91 -4.14 -17.71 -25.80
N VAL A 92 -3.83 -16.90 -24.78
CA VAL A 92 -3.31 -15.54 -24.97
C VAL A 92 -1.97 -15.57 -25.70
N ARG A 93 -1.05 -16.47 -25.31
CA ARG A 93 0.22 -16.64 -26.01
C ARG A 93 0.05 -17.09 -27.45
N ALA A 94 -0.87 -18.02 -27.71
CA ALA A 94 -1.19 -18.47 -29.06
C ALA A 94 -1.76 -17.32 -29.92
N PHE A 95 -2.65 -16.50 -29.36
CA PHE A 95 -3.22 -15.34 -30.04
C PHE A 95 -2.13 -14.35 -30.51
N PHE A 96 -1.22 -13.96 -29.61
CA PHE A 96 -0.13 -13.04 -29.97
C PHE A 96 0.86 -13.67 -30.95
N ARG A 97 1.17 -14.97 -30.80
CA ARG A 97 2.00 -15.72 -31.78
C ARG A 97 1.39 -15.75 -33.18
N ASN A 98 0.06 -15.75 -33.28
CA ASN A 98 -0.67 -15.73 -34.55
C ASN A 98 -0.85 -14.31 -35.13
N GLY A 99 -0.15 -13.31 -34.60
CA GLY A 99 -0.21 -11.92 -35.10
C GLY A 99 -1.31 -11.06 -34.47
N GLY A 100 -1.95 -11.54 -33.40
CA GLY A 100 -2.81 -10.71 -32.57
C GLY A 100 -2.05 -9.50 -32.01
N ARG A 101 -2.69 -8.33 -31.95
CA ARG A 101 -2.06 -7.08 -31.46
C ARG A 101 -2.67 -6.56 -30.17
N ARG A 102 -3.91 -6.93 -29.90
CA ARG A 102 -4.67 -6.49 -28.73
C ARG A 102 -5.78 -7.48 -28.44
N CYS A 103 -5.94 -7.84 -27.18
CA CYS A 103 -7.10 -8.60 -26.71
C CYS A 103 -7.61 -8.03 -25.38
N PHE A 104 -8.85 -8.36 -25.05
CA PHE A 104 -9.39 -8.21 -23.71
C PHE A 104 -9.34 -9.56 -23.02
N VAL A 105 -8.77 -9.58 -21.82
CA VAL A 105 -8.71 -10.76 -20.97
C VAL A 105 -9.67 -10.56 -19.80
N VAL A 106 -10.53 -11.54 -19.57
CA VAL A 106 -11.43 -11.60 -18.42
C VAL A 106 -11.08 -12.84 -17.60
N ARG A 107 -10.55 -12.63 -16.41
CA ARG A 107 -10.36 -13.70 -15.43
C ARG A 107 -11.68 -13.96 -14.73
N VAL A 108 -12.11 -15.20 -14.69
CA VAL A 108 -13.29 -15.65 -13.94
C VAL A 108 -12.86 -16.48 -12.73
N ALA A 109 -13.60 -16.36 -11.62
CA ALA A 109 -13.42 -17.17 -10.42
C ALA A 109 -14.72 -17.19 -9.61
N ASP A 110 -15.00 -18.29 -8.92
CA ASP A 110 -16.11 -18.37 -7.96
C ASP A 110 -15.57 -18.23 -6.52
N GLY A 111 -16.27 -17.46 -5.69
CA GLY A 111 -15.86 -17.16 -4.31
C GLY A 111 -14.41 -16.69 -4.14
N PRO A 112 -13.90 -15.71 -4.91
CA PRO A 112 -12.48 -15.36 -4.89
C PRO A 112 -12.07 -14.73 -3.55
N GLU A 113 -11.14 -15.38 -2.84
CA GLU A 113 -10.59 -14.86 -1.57
C GLU A 113 -9.28 -14.12 -1.77
N THR A 114 -9.14 -12.97 -1.10
CA THR A 114 -7.89 -12.20 -1.08
C THR A 114 -7.16 -12.43 0.23
N ALA A 115 -5.95 -12.99 0.15
CA ALA A 115 -5.11 -13.20 1.32
C ALA A 115 -4.75 -11.87 2.02
N ARG A 116 -4.67 -11.94 3.35
CA ARG A 116 -4.12 -10.89 4.21
C ARG A 116 -2.94 -11.45 4.99
N PHE A 117 -1.83 -10.73 4.95
CA PHE A 117 -0.60 -11.09 5.64
C PHE A 117 -0.43 -10.19 6.85
N ALA A 118 -0.19 -10.79 8.02
CA ALA A 118 0.25 -10.02 9.17
C ALA A 118 1.68 -9.55 8.92
N VAL A 119 1.98 -8.27 9.19
CA VAL A 119 3.33 -7.75 9.08
C VAL A 119 4.07 -8.08 10.38
N PRO A 120 5.16 -8.87 10.34
CA PRO A 120 5.82 -9.32 11.56
C PRO A 120 6.30 -8.18 12.43
N GLY A 121 6.08 -8.30 13.75
CA GLY A 121 6.56 -7.33 14.73
C GLY A 121 5.94 -5.92 14.66
N LEU A 122 4.92 -5.71 13.81
CA LEU A 122 4.33 -4.39 13.59
C LEU A 122 2.88 -4.30 14.09
N LEU A 123 2.59 -3.21 14.80
CA LEU A 123 1.24 -2.84 15.24
C LEU A 123 0.76 -1.63 14.45
N ARG A 124 -0.56 -1.57 14.22
CA ARG A 124 -1.22 -0.38 13.71
C ARG A 124 -2.27 0.12 14.69
N ARG A 125 -2.45 1.44 14.71
CA ARG A 125 -3.56 2.09 15.41
C ARG A 125 -4.85 1.93 14.58
N ARG A 126 -5.92 1.41 15.19
CA ARG A 126 -7.24 1.27 14.57
C ARG A 126 -8.21 2.32 15.10
N GLY A 127 -8.81 3.08 14.19
CA GLY A 127 -9.88 4.03 14.48
C GLY A 127 -9.46 5.18 15.40
N ALA A 128 -10.42 6.06 15.71
CA ALA A 128 -10.19 7.22 16.56
C ALA A 128 -9.90 6.83 18.03
N THR A 129 -10.40 5.68 18.48
CA THR A 129 -10.21 5.14 19.83
C THR A 129 -8.77 4.70 20.11
N GLY A 130 -7.96 4.50 19.07
CA GLY A 130 -6.53 4.25 19.20
C GLY A 130 -6.14 2.83 19.59
N ALA A 131 -7.05 1.86 19.48
CA ALA A 131 -6.72 0.47 19.78
C ALA A 131 -5.59 -0.04 18.88
N LEU A 132 -4.56 -0.64 19.48
CA LEU A 132 -3.48 -1.27 18.74
C LEU A 132 -3.88 -2.68 18.31
N VAL A 133 -3.74 -2.97 17.02
CA VAL A 133 -3.98 -4.28 16.43
C VAL A 133 -2.80 -4.69 15.56
N PRO A 134 -2.60 -5.98 15.26
CA PRO A 134 -1.55 -6.40 14.34
C PRO A 134 -1.69 -5.67 13.00
N ALA A 135 -0.58 -5.16 12.48
CA ALA A 135 -0.54 -4.59 11.15
C ALA A 135 -0.74 -5.71 10.11
N SER A 136 -1.46 -5.42 9.04
CA SER A 136 -1.63 -6.36 7.94
C SER A 136 -1.59 -5.66 6.59
N VAL A 137 -1.09 -6.38 5.60
CA VAL A 137 -1.13 -6.00 4.19
C VAL A 137 -2.01 -6.98 3.44
N GLN A 138 -2.62 -6.53 2.35
CA GLN A 138 -3.52 -7.33 1.53
C GLN A 138 -2.84 -7.69 0.21
N ALA A 139 -3.06 -8.91 -0.27
CA ALA A 139 -2.66 -9.29 -1.63
C ALA A 139 -3.33 -8.35 -2.65
N THR A 140 -2.66 -8.07 -3.77
CA THR A 140 -3.18 -7.16 -4.80
C THR A 140 -4.40 -7.70 -5.53
N SER A 141 -4.62 -9.01 -5.47
CA SER A 141 -5.74 -9.70 -6.09
C SER A 141 -5.98 -11.05 -5.44
N PRO A 142 -7.21 -11.59 -5.51
CA PRO A 142 -7.52 -12.95 -5.07
C PRO A 142 -6.69 -14.05 -5.76
N GLY A 143 -6.54 -15.19 -5.08
CA GLY A 143 -6.01 -16.43 -5.66
C GLY A 143 -4.80 -17.03 -4.94
N ALA A 144 -4.54 -18.31 -5.22
CA ALA A 144 -3.48 -19.11 -4.59
C ALA A 144 -2.05 -18.63 -4.89
N TRP A 145 -1.87 -17.74 -5.87
CA TRP A 145 -0.56 -17.14 -6.19
C TRP A 145 0.13 -16.50 -4.98
N SER A 146 -0.65 -16.08 -3.98
CA SER A 146 -0.13 -15.43 -2.78
C SER A 146 0.25 -16.40 -1.66
N GLU A 147 -0.01 -17.71 -1.81
CA GLU A 147 0.31 -18.72 -0.78
C GLU A 147 1.82 -18.89 -0.56
N SER A 148 2.63 -18.66 -1.60
CA SER A 148 4.09 -18.68 -1.52
C SER A 148 4.72 -17.32 -1.19
N VAL A 149 3.90 -16.30 -0.91
CA VAL A 149 4.39 -14.96 -0.60
C VAL A 149 4.61 -14.82 0.90
N GLU A 150 5.82 -14.41 1.27
CA GLU A 150 6.19 -14.07 2.64
C GLU A 150 6.36 -12.56 2.82
N VAL A 151 6.04 -12.07 4.01
CA VAL A 151 6.18 -10.66 4.37
C VAL A 151 7.16 -10.54 5.51
N ALA A 152 8.18 -9.70 5.34
CA ALA A 152 9.11 -9.31 6.38
C ALA A 152 9.10 -7.79 6.56
N ALA A 153 9.44 -7.33 7.76
CA ALA A 153 9.57 -5.92 8.07
C ALA A 153 10.96 -5.64 8.63
N THR A 154 11.58 -4.57 8.16
CA THR A 154 12.82 -4.02 8.72
C THR A 154 12.54 -2.61 9.20
N LEU A 155 13.05 -2.26 10.37
CA LEU A 155 12.92 -0.92 10.94
C LEU A 155 14.23 -0.18 10.78
N ASP A 156 14.22 0.93 10.06
CA ASP A 156 15.31 1.92 10.09
C ASP A 156 15.01 2.93 11.19
N VAL A 157 15.96 3.12 12.11
CA VAL A 157 15.84 4.04 13.24
C VAL A 157 16.95 5.06 13.17
N ARG A 158 16.58 6.32 12.98
CA ARG A 158 17.53 7.43 12.96
C ARG A 158 17.32 8.32 14.17
N PRO A 159 18.39 8.66 14.91
CA PRO A 159 18.29 9.60 16.01
C PRO A 159 18.01 11.01 15.47
N VAL A 160 17.08 11.71 16.11
CA VAL A 160 16.79 13.13 15.84
C VAL A 160 17.00 13.94 17.11
N ARG A 161 17.36 15.21 16.97
CA ARG A 161 17.54 16.11 18.11
C ARG A 161 16.22 16.81 18.39
N VAL A 162 15.57 16.51 19.51
CA VAL A 162 14.28 17.12 19.86
C VAL A 162 14.51 18.52 20.42
N VAL A 163 13.84 19.53 19.84
CA VAL A 163 13.86 20.92 20.32
C VAL A 163 12.71 21.13 21.31
N THR A 164 11.47 20.81 20.89
CA THR A 164 10.25 20.98 21.70
C THR A 164 9.23 19.89 21.37
N VAL A 165 8.50 19.42 22.37
CA VAL A 165 7.37 18.48 22.21
C VAL A 165 6.11 19.11 22.78
N ALA A 166 5.11 19.33 21.92
CA ALA A 166 3.78 19.79 22.27
C ALA A 166 2.71 18.77 21.80
N PRO A 167 1.48 18.80 22.35
CA PRO A 167 0.46 17.75 22.10
C PRO A 167 0.05 17.51 20.63
N ALA A 168 0.30 18.46 19.74
CA ALA A 168 -0.02 18.36 18.30
C ALA A 168 1.14 18.82 17.41
N GLU A 169 2.26 19.22 18.01
CA GLU A 169 3.37 19.82 17.28
C GLU A 169 4.70 19.44 17.92
N ILE A 170 5.64 19.01 17.11
CA ILE A 170 6.99 18.67 17.56
C ILE A 170 7.97 19.45 16.71
N GLU A 171 8.92 20.08 17.39
CA GLU A 171 10.04 20.74 16.74
C GLU A 171 11.31 19.89 16.91
N LEU A 172 11.95 19.60 15.78
CA LEU A 172 13.14 18.75 15.69
C LEU A 172 14.27 19.49 15.00
N ARG A 173 15.49 19.02 15.26
CA ARG A 173 16.70 19.34 14.52
C ARG A 173 17.21 18.06 13.86
N VAL A 174 17.38 18.13 12.55
CA VAL A 174 17.84 17.04 11.68
C VAL A 174 19.02 17.52 10.83
N ASP A 175 19.67 16.60 10.12
CA ASP A 175 20.86 16.92 9.33
C ASP A 175 20.46 17.37 7.90
N ALA A 176 19.39 16.80 7.33
CA ALA A 176 18.80 17.18 6.05
C ALA A 176 17.28 17.36 6.13
N VAL A 177 16.70 18.19 5.25
CA VAL A 177 15.25 18.49 5.21
C VAL A 177 14.40 17.22 5.04
N ASP A 178 14.90 16.25 4.27
CA ASP A 178 14.19 15.02 3.93
C ASP A 178 14.43 13.88 4.93
N ASP A 179 15.12 14.14 6.05
CA ASP A 179 15.37 13.13 7.08
C ASP A 179 14.09 12.68 7.80
N VAL A 180 13.09 13.57 7.88
CA VAL A 180 11.78 13.30 8.49
C VAL A 180 10.68 13.85 7.60
N GLY A 181 9.75 12.98 7.22
CA GLY A 181 8.63 13.29 6.35
C GLY A 181 7.28 12.85 6.90
N VAL A 182 6.22 13.18 6.15
CA VAL A 182 4.85 12.72 6.45
C VAL A 182 4.78 11.20 6.36
N GLY A 183 4.20 10.57 7.37
CA GLY A 183 4.11 9.12 7.51
C GLY A 183 5.19 8.51 8.41
N ASP A 184 6.23 9.26 8.78
CA ASP A 184 7.23 8.80 9.74
C ASP A 184 6.67 8.71 11.16
N LEU A 185 7.31 7.87 11.97
CA LEU A 185 6.93 7.65 13.36
C LEU A 185 8.03 8.16 14.30
N LEU A 186 7.74 9.23 15.03
CA LEU A 186 8.63 9.78 16.04
C LEU A 186 8.51 8.99 17.33
N ARG A 187 9.64 8.46 17.82
CA ARG A 187 9.74 7.74 19.10
C ARG A 187 10.44 8.61 20.13
N VAL A 188 9.72 9.07 21.14
CA VAL A 188 10.23 9.90 22.24
C VAL A 188 10.19 9.10 23.52
N ALA A 189 11.35 8.75 24.07
CA ALA A 189 11.45 8.11 25.38
C ALA A 189 11.64 9.16 26.47
N ASP A 190 10.89 9.06 27.56
CA ASP A 190 11.27 9.73 28.79
C ASP A 190 12.27 8.88 29.57
N GLY A 191 13.14 9.51 30.34
CA GLY A 191 14.12 8.81 31.18
C GLY A 191 13.48 7.90 32.26
N ALA A 192 12.15 7.90 32.39
CA ALA A 192 11.39 7.06 33.30
C ALA A 192 10.85 5.77 32.63
N GLY A 193 11.22 5.50 31.38
CA GLY A 193 10.89 4.25 30.67
C GLY A 193 9.52 4.26 29.98
N ARG A 194 8.86 5.42 29.88
CA ARG A 194 7.70 5.60 29.01
C ARG A 194 8.18 6.05 27.64
N VAL A 195 7.60 5.48 26.61
CA VAL A 195 7.91 5.79 25.21
C VAL A 195 6.64 6.26 24.54
N ALA A 196 6.67 7.48 24.03
CA ALA A 196 5.60 8.06 23.22
C ALA A 196 5.92 7.88 21.73
N TYR A 197 4.90 7.53 20.96
CA TYR A 197 4.98 7.41 19.51
C TYR A 197 4.02 8.41 18.87
N PHE A 198 4.54 9.24 17.95
CA PHE A 198 3.77 10.26 17.24
C PHE A 198 3.93 10.06 15.73
N ALA A 199 2.81 9.97 15.01
CA ALA A 199 2.83 9.94 13.55
C ALA A 199 2.97 11.37 13.02
N VAL A 200 3.91 11.59 12.10
CA VAL A 200 4.07 12.87 11.41
C VAL A 200 2.95 13.01 10.37
N GLU A 201 2.08 14.00 10.57
CA GLU A 201 0.94 14.27 9.68
C GLU A 201 1.26 15.37 8.66
N ALA A 202 2.09 16.36 9.04
CA ALA A 202 2.55 17.41 8.14
C ALA A 202 3.90 18.00 8.57
N VAL A 203 4.67 18.50 7.60
CA VAL A 203 5.85 19.36 7.83
C VAL A 203 5.40 20.81 7.67
N LEU A 204 5.33 21.55 8.78
CA LEU A 204 4.76 22.91 8.84
C LEU A 204 5.76 23.99 8.43
N ALA A 205 7.02 23.84 8.83
CA ALA A 205 8.07 24.80 8.51
C ALA A 205 9.44 24.15 8.53
N THR A 206 10.34 24.68 7.71
CA THR A 206 11.75 24.31 7.66
C THR A 206 12.61 25.56 7.80
N GLY A 207 13.66 25.48 8.61
CA GLY A 207 14.58 26.59 8.85
C GLY A 207 16.01 26.08 9.00
N HIS A 208 16.99 26.88 8.60
CA HIS A 208 18.39 26.55 8.85
C HIS A 208 18.78 27.07 10.22
N ALA A 209 19.36 26.22 11.05
CA ALA A 209 19.88 26.62 12.33
C ALA A 209 21.35 26.99 12.24
N SER A 210 21.72 28.05 12.97
CA SER A 210 23.09 28.55 13.04
C SER A 210 24.02 27.54 13.74
N ALA A 211 25.31 27.61 13.42
CA ALA A 211 26.35 26.82 14.09
C ALA A 211 26.52 27.17 15.58
N ASP A 212 26.11 28.37 16.00
CA ASP A 212 26.18 28.84 17.39
C ASP A 212 25.02 28.34 18.28
N ASP A 213 24.11 27.54 17.73
CA ASP A 213 23.00 26.95 18.49
C ASP A 213 23.52 25.80 19.38
N ALA A 214 22.97 25.67 20.60
CA ALA A 214 23.35 24.65 21.57
C ALA A 214 23.13 23.20 21.05
N LEU A 215 22.26 23.04 20.06
CA LEU A 215 21.96 21.77 19.39
C LEU A 215 22.82 21.52 18.13
N GLY A 216 23.77 22.42 17.83
CA GLY A 216 24.63 22.37 16.66
C GLY A 216 23.93 22.73 15.35
N PRO A 217 24.68 22.76 14.22
CA PRO A 217 24.12 23.04 12.91
C PRO A 217 23.11 21.97 12.48
N GLY A 218 22.19 22.36 11.60
CA GLY A 218 21.21 21.46 10.99
C GLY A 218 19.95 22.20 10.51
N VAL A 219 18.96 21.42 10.10
CA VAL A 219 17.65 21.92 9.69
C VAL A 219 16.67 21.80 10.85
N ALA A 220 16.09 22.91 11.27
CA ALA A 220 14.94 22.94 12.16
C ALA A 220 13.68 22.57 11.38
N LEU A 221 12.99 21.53 11.84
CA LEU A 221 11.72 21.08 11.30
C LEU A 221 10.62 21.27 12.35
N ARG A 222 9.56 21.96 11.97
CA ARG A 222 8.32 22.08 12.76
C ARG A 222 7.29 21.13 12.16
N LEU A 223 6.82 20.17 12.93
CA LEU A 223 5.98 19.07 12.46
C LEU A 223 4.62 19.10 13.15
N ALA A 224 3.53 18.93 12.39
CA ALA A 224 2.24 18.56 12.95
C ALA A 224 2.20 17.06 13.17
N VAL A 225 1.77 16.64 14.36
CA VAL A 225 1.69 15.22 14.73
C VAL A 225 0.29 14.83 15.17
N GLY A 226 -0.05 13.58 14.86
CA GLY A 226 -1.29 12.96 15.33
C GLY A 226 -1.27 12.64 16.83
N PRO A 227 -2.39 12.14 17.38
CA PRO A 227 -2.47 11.77 18.79
C PRO A 227 -1.45 10.69 19.14
N GLY A 228 -0.61 11.00 20.14
CA GLY A 228 0.46 10.12 20.59
C GLY A 228 -0.04 8.83 21.22
N VAL A 229 0.69 7.73 20.98
CA VAL A 229 0.50 6.46 21.69
C VAL A 229 1.61 6.30 22.71
N TYR A 230 1.25 6.16 23.98
CA TYR A 230 2.19 5.98 25.08
C TYR A 230 2.28 4.49 25.43
N LEU A 231 3.49 3.96 25.37
CA LEU A 231 3.81 2.61 25.79
C LEU A 231 4.76 2.69 26.98
N GLN A 232 4.49 1.93 28.03
CA GLN A 232 5.36 1.81 29.18
C GLN A 232 6.07 0.46 29.12
N ARG A 233 7.39 0.46 29.29
CA ARG A 233 8.12 -0.80 29.41
C ARG A 233 7.65 -1.52 30.68
N PRO A 234 7.35 -2.83 30.62
CA PRO A 234 6.98 -3.57 31.81
C PRO A 234 8.15 -3.56 32.81
N ALA A 235 7.83 -3.49 34.11
CA ALA A 235 8.78 -3.91 35.12
C ALA A 235 9.09 -5.41 34.96
N ALA A 236 10.23 -5.89 35.46
CA ALA A 236 10.48 -7.34 35.51
C ALA A 236 9.45 -7.99 36.46
N HIS A 237 8.79 -9.07 36.03
CA HIS A 237 7.79 -9.78 36.83
C HIS A 237 8.12 -11.28 36.90
N ALA A 238 7.78 -11.90 38.03
CA ALA A 238 7.80 -13.35 38.18
C ALA A 238 6.79 -14.05 37.25
N ALA A 239 6.80 -15.39 37.23
CA ALA A 239 5.83 -16.19 36.48
C ALA A 239 4.39 -15.82 36.88
N ARG A 240 3.56 -15.45 35.90
CA ARG A 240 2.19 -15.00 36.14
C ARG A 240 1.21 -15.59 35.13
N PRO A 241 0.00 -15.97 35.56
CA PRO A 241 -1.05 -16.40 34.66
C PRO A 241 -1.54 -15.22 33.83
N CYS A 242 -1.84 -15.48 32.56
CA CYS A 242 -2.35 -14.50 31.60
C CYS A 242 -3.22 -15.18 30.54
N THR A 243 -3.93 -14.37 29.77
CA THR A 243 -4.57 -14.82 28.52
C THR A 243 -3.75 -14.33 27.34
N VAL A 244 -3.25 -15.24 26.52
CA VAL A 244 -2.59 -14.90 25.25
C VAL A 244 -3.64 -14.76 24.17
N ARG A 245 -3.60 -13.65 23.43
CA ARG A 245 -4.38 -13.42 22.22
C ARG A 245 -3.48 -13.24 21.01
N PHE A 246 -3.87 -13.78 19.86
CA PHE A 246 -3.11 -13.69 18.62
C PHE A 246 -4.01 -13.83 17.38
N GLY A 247 -3.41 -13.67 16.20
CA GLY A 247 -4.11 -13.73 14.92
C GLY A 247 -4.76 -12.40 14.52
N PRO A 248 -5.53 -12.38 13.42
CA PRO A 248 -6.18 -11.17 12.92
C PRO A 248 -7.08 -10.58 14.00
N GLU A 249 -6.86 -9.30 14.31
CA GLU A 249 -7.66 -8.54 15.28
C GLU A 249 -7.79 -9.22 16.66
N TRP A 250 -6.78 -10.02 17.07
CA TRP A 250 -6.77 -10.71 18.37
C TRP A 250 -7.89 -11.76 18.55
N SER A 251 -8.28 -12.41 17.45
CA SER A 251 -9.40 -13.36 17.39
C SER A 251 -9.17 -14.70 18.11
N ARG A 252 -7.93 -15.16 18.26
CA ARG A 252 -7.60 -16.41 18.97
C ARG A 252 -7.17 -16.10 20.39
N ALA A 253 -7.63 -16.86 21.36
CA ALA A 253 -7.28 -16.71 22.77
C ALA A 253 -6.94 -18.06 23.42
N ALA A 254 -5.97 -18.06 24.33
CA ALA A 254 -5.55 -19.24 25.07
C ALA A 254 -5.08 -18.87 26.49
N ALA A 255 -5.29 -19.77 27.45
CA ALA A 255 -4.70 -19.62 28.78
C ALA A 255 -3.19 -19.85 28.70
N ALA A 256 -2.42 -19.07 29.45
CA ALA A 256 -0.97 -19.15 29.42
C ALA A 256 -0.33 -18.69 30.73
N THR A 257 0.90 -19.14 30.96
CA THR A 257 1.77 -18.62 32.01
C THR A 257 2.96 -17.92 31.38
N ALA A 258 3.16 -16.65 31.71
CA ALA A 258 4.26 -15.84 31.18
C ALA A 258 5.31 -15.53 32.26
N VAL A 259 6.59 -15.65 31.90
CA VAL A 259 7.75 -15.22 32.69
C VAL A 259 8.37 -14.05 31.96
N LEU A 260 8.44 -12.89 32.61
CA LEU A 260 8.93 -11.64 32.00
C LEU A 260 10.38 -11.38 32.43
N ASP A 261 11.23 -11.09 31.46
CA ASP A 261 12.58 -10.62 31.69
C ASP A 261 12.77 -9.22 31.06
N PRO A 262 13.84 -8.47 31.38
CA PRO A 262 14.06 -7.15 30.80
C PRO A 262 14.22 -7.16 29.27
N THR A 263 14.60 -8.29 28.69
CA THR A 263 14.91 -8.47 27.26
C THR A 263 13.78 -9.10 26.45
N GLY A 264 12.75 -9.66 27.09
CA GLY A 264 11.72 -10.45 26.45
C GLY A 264 10.77 -11.15 27.44
N ALA A 265 10.04 -12.14 26.94
CA ALA A 265 9.15 -12.97 27.75
C ALA A 265 9.17 -14.41 27.25
N GLN A 266 9.13 -15.35 28.18
CA GLN A 266 8.84 -16.75 27.90
C GLN A 266 7.38 -17.03 28.23
N VAL A 267 6.62 -17.57 27.29
CA VAL A 267 5.18 -17.82 27.46
C VAL A 267 4.89 -19.28 27.18
N ILE A 268 4.31 -19.96 28.16
CA ILE A 268 3.84 -21.34 28.04
C ILE A 268 2.33 -21.29 27.81
N VAL A 269 1.88 -21.76 26.65
CA VAL A 269 0.47 -21.82 26.25
C VAL A 269 -0.08 -23.21 26.57
N GLU A 270 -1.22 -23.27 27.27
CA GLU A 270 -1.83 -24.54 27.66
C GLU A 270 -2.99 -24.89 26.73
N GLY A 271 -3.03 -26.14 26.25
CA GLY A 271 -4.18 -26.71 25.55
C GLY A 271 -4.43 -26.23 24.11
N VAL A 272 -3.50 -25.49 23.51
CA VAL A 272 -3.64 -24.93 22.14
C VAL A 272 -2.29 -24.90 21.41
N SER A 273 -2.32 -24.83 20.07
CA SER A 273 -1.14 -24.57 19.23
C SER A 273 -0.55 -23.18 19.51
N ALA A 274 0.78 -23.10 19.64
CA ALA A 274 1.51 -21.86 19.83
C ALA A 274 1.27 -20.88 18.64
N PRO A 275 1.32 -19.56 18.88
CA PRO A 275 1.28 -18.60 17.78
C PRO A 275 2.44 -18.84 16.80
N PRO A 276 2.24 -18.64 15.48
CA PRO A 276 3.35 -18.78 14.54
C PRO A 276 4.42 -17.73 14.79
N VAL A 277 5.68 -18.07 14.48
CA VAL A 277 6.80 -17.12 14.50
C VAL A 277 6.46 -15.93 13.60
N GLY A 278 6.81 -14.73 14.05
CA GLY A 278 6.47 -13.47 13.39
C GLY A 278 5.08 -12.93 13.74
N ALA A 279 4.21 -13.70 14.38
CA ALA A 279 2.96 -13.16 14.92
C ALA A 279 3.22 -12.11 16.01
N VAL A 280 2.28 -11.22 16.20
CA VAL A 280 2.22 -10.39 17.41
C VAL A 280 1.26 -11.07 18.39
N ALA A 281 1.68 -11.20 19.65
CA ALA A 281 0.91 -11.76 20.75
C ALA A 281 0.57 -10.66 21.77
N ARG A 282 -0.67 -10.65 22.24
CA ARG A 282 -1.15 -9.80 23.32
C ARG A 282 -1.36 -10.66 24.56
N LEU A 283 -0.70 -10.31 25.64
CA LEU A 283 -0.82 -10.95 26.95
C LEU A 283 -1.70 -10.05 27.82
N ASP A 284 -2.89 -10.52 28.16
CA ASP A 284 -3.78 -9.86 29.10
C ASP A 284 -3.51 -10.41 30.52
N PHE A 285 -3.01 -9.56 31.41
CA PHE A 285 -2.84 -9.82 32.85
C PHE A 285 -3.97 -9.13 33.64
N ALA A 286 -4.09 -9.46 34.93
CA ALA A 286 -5.10 -8.84 35.79
C ALA A 286 -4.88 -7.33 36.04
N ASP A 287 -3.64 -6.86 35.94
CA ASP A 287 -3.18 -5.50 36.27
C ASP A 287 -2.68 -4.71 35.05
N GLY A 288 -2.73 -5.30 33.85
CA GLY A 288 -2.20 -4.65 32.66
C GLY A 288 -2.16 -5.56 31.44
N LEU A 289 -1.61 -5.03 30.35
CA LEU A 289 -1.42 -5.78 29.11
C LEU A 289 0.02 -5.62 28.63
N LEU A 290 0.52 -6.65 27.96
CA LEU A 290 1.82 -6.64 27.29
C LEU A 290 1.63 -7.12 25.85
N VAL A 291 2.28 -6.45 24.89
CA VAL A 291 2.24 -6.85 23.48
C VAL A 291 3.67 -7.13 23.01
N LEU A 292 3.88 -8.30 22.41
CA LEU A 292 5.19 -8.81 22.04
C LEU A 292 5.15 -9.43 20.65
N GLY A 293 6.25 -9.32 19.91
CA GLY A 293 6.48 -10.15 18.73
C GLY A 293 6.90 -11.55 19.15
N VAL A 294 6.43 -12.56 18.42
CA VAL A 294 6.79 -13.96 18.62
C VAL A 294 8.05 -14.25 17.81
N ALA A 295 9.19 -14.27 18.49
CA ALA A 295 10.49 -14.54 17.86
C ALA A 295 10.75 -16.04 17.67
N GLU A 296 10.27 -16.86 18.61
CA GLU A 296 10.44 -18.31 18.60
C GLU A 296 9.17 -18.97 19.15
N ALA A 297 8.80 -20.11 18.59
CA ALA A 297 7.70 -20.94 19.07
C ALA A 297 8.13 -22.41 19.02
N GLN A 298 8.11 -23.07 20.17
CA GLN A 298 8.40 -24.50 20.30
C GLN A 298 7.17 -25.22 20.85
N LEU A 299 6.83 -26.36 20.26
CA LEU A 299 5.82 -27.26 20.81
C LEU A 299 6.47 -28.08 21.94
N ARG A 300 5.85 -28.08 23.11
CA ARG A 300 6.19 -28.97 24.23
C ARG A 300 5.29 -30.19 24.24
#